data_AF-A0A257V8W7-F1
#
_entry.id   AF-A0A257V8W7-F1
#
_cell.length_a   1.000
_cell.length_b   1.000
_cell.length_c   1.000
_cell.angle_alpha   90.00
_cell.angle_beta   90.00
_cell.angle_gamma   90.00
#
_symmetry.space_group_name_H-M   'P 1'
#
loop_
_entity.id
_entity.type
_entity.pdbx_description
1 polymer ?
#
loop_
_entity_poly.entity_id
_entity_poly.type
_entity_poly.pdbx_seq_one_letter_code
_entity_poly.pdbx_strand_id
1 'polypeptide(L)'
;MNALPIMLGALCVYALGYRYYSAFIAAKVLALDDSRVTPAYQFRDGHNFVPMNKWVLFGHHFAAIAGAGPLVGPVLAAQFGYAPGLLWLLAGAVIAGCVHDFTVLVASVRHGGRSLAEIARMEVG
;
A
#
# COMPACT_ATOMS: atom_id res chain seq x y z
N MET A 1 -6.17 -30.43 2.15
CA MET A 1 -6.52 -29.19 1.42
C MET A 1 -5.37 -28.86 0.48
N ASN A 2 -5.63 -28.65 -0.81
CA ASN A 2 -4.58 -28.20 -1.73
C ASN A 2 -4.40 -26.67 -1.58
N ALA A 3 -3.16 -26.20 -1.55
CA ALA A 3 -2.86 -24.77 -1.41
C ALA A 3 -3.17 -23.98 -2.70
N LEU A 4 -3.09 -24.63 -3.86
CA LEU A 4 -3.27 -24.00 -5.18
C LEU A 4 -4.64 -23.28 -5.35
N PRO A 5 -5.80 -23.89 -5.05
CA PRO A 5 -7.09 -23.20 -5.17
C PRO A 5 -7.21 -21.99 -4.25
N ILE A 6 -6.66 -22.06 -3.05
CA ILE A 6 -6.67 -20.96 -2.08
C ILE A 6 -5.83 -19.80 -2.60
N MET A 7 -4.64 -20.10 -3.12
CA MET A 7 -3.74 -19.11 -3.70
C MET A 7 -4.36 -18.42 -4.93
N LEU A 8 -4.98 -19.20 -5.82
CA LEU A 8 -5.68 -18.67 -6.99
C LEU A 8 -6.87 -17.79 -6.57
N GLY A 9 -7.65 -18.23 -5.58
CA GLY A 9 -8.75 -17.43 -5.02
C GLY A 9 -8.26 -16.10 -4.45
N ALA A 10 -7.18 -16.11 -3.67
CA ALA A 10 -6.56 -14.91 -3.13
C ALA A 10 -6.09 -13.96 -4.25
N LEU A 11 -5.41 -14.49 -5.26
CA LEU A 11 -4.96 -13.72 -6.42
C LEU A 11 -6.13 -13.07 -7.16
N CYS A 12 -7.23 -13.80 -7.36
CA CYS A 12 -8.44 -13.27 -7.97
C CYS A 12 -9.03 -12.10 -7.15
N VAL A 13 -9.14 -12.25 -5.82
CA VAL A 13 -9.64 -11.18 -4.95
C VAL A 13 -8.78 -9.93 -5.04
N TYR A 14 -7.44 -10.08 -4.96
CA TYR A 14 -6.52 -8.95 -5.07
C TYR A 14 -6.52 -8.33 -6.47
N ALA A 15 -6.64 -9.12 -7.53
CA ALA A 15 -6.72 -8.61 -8.89
C ALA A 15 -8.00 -7.78 -9.12
N LEU A 16 -9.14 -8.22 -8.58
CA LEU A 16 -10.41 -7.49 -8.65
C LEU A 16 -10.34 -6.20 -7.80
N GLY A 17 -9.82 -6.29 -6.58
CA GLY A 17 -9.61 -5.13 -5.71
C GLY A 17 -8.68 -4.09 -6.35
N TYR A 18 -7.57 -4.54 -6.93
CA TYR A 18 -6.67 -3.68 -7.69
C TYR A 18 -7.37 -3.04 -8.88
N ARG A 19 -8.12 -3.80 -9.69
CA ARG A 19 -8.71 -3.25 -10.92
C ARG A 19 -9.84 -2.25 -10.66
N TYR A 20 -10.76 -2.57 -9.74
CA TYR A 20 -11.98 -1.79 -9.57
C TYR A 20 -11.87 -0.82 -8.40
N TYR A 21 -11.45 -1.32 -7.23
CA TYR A 21 -11.45 -0.51 -6.02
C TYR A 21 -10.30 0.49 -6.01
N SER A 22 -9.08 0.08 -6.40
CA SER A 22 -7.96 1.04 -6.47
C SER A 22 -8.21 2.14 -7.51
N ALA A 23 -8.84 1.82 -8.64
CA ALA A 23 -9.22 2.80 -9.66
C ALA A 23 -10.28 3.79 -9.14
N PHE A 24 -11.27 3.32 -8.38
CA PHE A 24 -12.24 4.18 -7.72
C PHE A 24 -11.56 5.12 -6.71
N ILE A 25 -10.69 4.60 -5.85
CA ILE A 25 -9.95 5.41 -4.87
C ILE A 25 -9.07 6.44 -5.58
N ALA A 26 -8.32 6.03 -6.61
CA ALA A 26 -7.45 6.93 -7.37
C ALA A 26 -8.22 8.06 -8.05
N ALA A 27 -9.35 7.76 -8.71
CA ALA A 27 -10.09 8.73 -9.51
C ALA A 27 -11.05 9.60 -8.69
N LYS A 28 -11.73 9.04 -7.69
CA LYS A 28 -12.81 9.74 -6.95
C LYS A 28 -12.39 10.23 -5.58
N VAL A 29 -11.59 9.46 -4.84
CA VAL A 29 -11.24 9.80 -3.45
C VAL A 29 -9.98 10.65 -3.42
N LEU A 30 -8.91 10.16 -4.03
CA LEU A 30 -7.62 10.86 -4.05
C LEU A 30 -7.55 11.87 -5.20
N ALA A 31 -8.34 11.70 -6.26
CA ALA A 31 -8.32 12.56 -7.45
C ALA A 31 -6.89 12.80 -7.94
N LEU A 32 -6.22 11.71 -8.33
CA LEU A 32 -4.86 11.76 -8.84
C LEU A 32 -4.79 12.57 -10.13
N ASP A 33 -3.68 13.28 -10.29
CA ASP A 33 -3.44 14.20 -11.39
C ASP A 33 -2.02 13.97 -11.89
N ASP A 34 -1.93 13.41 -13.10
CA ASP A 34 -0.66 13.03 -13.74
C ASP A 34 0.17 14.25 -14.17
N SER A 35 -0.40 15.46 -14.15
CA SER A 35 0.33 16.69 -14.45
C SER A 35 1.20 17.16 -13.28
N ARG A 36 1.00 16.61 -12.08
CA ARG A 36 1.75 17.01 -10.88
C ARG A 36 3.15 16.40 -10.87
N VAL A 37 4.14 17.27 -10.87
CA VAL A 37 5.54 16.87 -10.71
C VAL A 37 5.75 16.33 -9.29
N THR A 38 6.36 15.15 -9.18
CA THR A 38 6.64 14.56 -7.87
C THR A 38 7.81 15.28 -7.18
N PRO A 39 7.88 15.28 -5.83
CA PRO A 39 8.95 15.93 -5.08
C PRO A 39 10.35 15.47 -5.49
N ALA A 40 10.51 14.22 -5.93
CA ALA A 40 11.77 13.66 -6.42
C ALA A 40 12.33 14.42 -7.64
N TYR A 41 11.46 14.95 -8.50
CA TYR A 41 11.88 15.78 -9.64
C TYR A 41 11.95 17.26 -9.29
N GLN A 42 11.07 17.75 -8.41
CA GLN A 42 11.01 19.17 -8.04
C GLN A 42 12.18 19.61 -7.14
N PHE A 43 12.56 18.81 -6.15
CA PHE A 43 13.58 19.14 -5.15
C PHE A 43 14.88 18.34 -5.34
N ARG A 44 15.20 17.99 -6.59
CA ARG A 44 16.31 17.10 -6.94
C ARG A 44 17.65 17.57 -6.33
N ASP A 45 18.04 16.96 -5.22
CA ASP A 45 19.23 17.30 -4.43
C ASP A 45 20.34 16.24 -4.53
N GLY A 46 20.05 15.09 -5.15
CA GLY A 46 21.00 13.99 -5.30
C GLY A 46 21.21 13.16 -4.02
N HIS A 47 20.49 13.47 -2.93
CA HIS A 47 20.60 12.77 -1.65
C HIS A 47 19.23 12.31 -1.14
N ASN A 48 18.31 13.23 -0.84
CA ASN A 48 16.97 12.90 -0.33
C ASN A 48 15.95 12.75 -1.47
N PHE A 49 16.12 13.49 -2.56
CA PHE A 49 15.23 13.53 -3.71
C PHE A 49 15.98 13.09 -4.97
N VAL A 50 15.90 11.79 -5.25
CA VAL A 50 16.51 11.16 -6.42
C VAL A 50 15.43 10.50 -7.27
N PRO A 51 15.24 10.92 -8.53
CA PRO A 51 14.36 10.22 -9.45
C PRO A 51 14.82 8.77 -9.65
N MET A 52 13.96 7.81 -9.31
CA MET A 52 14.25 6.39 -9.45
C MET A 52 13.29 5.70 -10.42
N ASN A 53 13.75 4.57 -10.98
CA ASN A 53 12.91 3.73 -11.81
C ASN A 53 11.75 3.14 -10.98
N LYS A 54 10.53 3.21 -11.50
CA LYS A 54 9.30 2.70 -10.87
C LYS A 54 9.41 1.24 -10.41
N TRP A 55 10.15 0.39 -11.13
CA TRP A 55 10.33 -1.02 -10.76
C TRP A 55 11.20 -1.20 -9.52
N VAL A 56 12.23 -0.35 -9.39
CA VAL A 56 13.10 -0.33 -8.22
C VAL A 56 12.33 0.19 -7.02
N LEU A 57 11.55 1.27 -7.20
CA LEU A 57 10.71 1.83 -6.15
C LEU A 57 9.65 0.82 -5.67
N PHE A 58 9.02 0.10 -6.60
CA PHE A 58 8.11 -1.00 -6.27
C PHE A 58 8.80 -2.07 -5.41
N GLY A 59 10.02 -2.47 -5.77
CA GLY A 59 10.80 -3.43 -4.98
C GLY A 59 11.05 -2.96 -3.54
N HIS A 60 11.40 -1.70 -3.34
CA HIS A 60 11.59 -1.12 -2.00
C HIS A 60 10.30 -1.15 -1.18
N HIS A 61 9.17 -0.72 -1.76
CA HIS A 61 7.87 -0.76 -1.08
C HIS A 61 7.42 -2.20 -0.78
N PHE A 62 7.60 -3.10 -1.75
CA PHE A 62 7.26 -4.51 -1.57
C PHE A 62 8.07 -5.13 -0.43
N ALA A 63 9.39 -4.92 -0.40
CA ALA A 63 10.25 -5.45 0.65
C ALA A 63 9.86 -4.89 2.04
N ALA A 64 9.53 -3.60 2.12
CA ALA A 64 9.11 -2.96 3.37
C ALA A 64 7.82 -3.55 3.94
N ILE A 65 6.84 -3.89 3.10
CA ILE A 65 5.54 -4.43 3.52
C ILE A 65 5.61 -5.94 3.74
N ALA A 66 6.28 -6.68 2.85
CA ALA A 66 6.31 -8.13 2.86
C ALA A 66 6.94 -8.73 4.13
N GLY A 67 7.85 -8.00 4.78
CA GLY A 67 8.54 -8.45 5.99
C GLY A 67 7.62 -8.78 7.17
N ALA A 68 6.49 -8.07 7.31
CA ALA A 68 5.55 -8.30 8.43
C ALA A 68 4.68 -9.56 8.25
N GLY A 69 4.48 -10.03 7.01
CA GLY A 69 3.56 -11.12 6.69
C GLY A 69 3.88 -12.45 7.39
N PRO A 70 5.13 -12.96 7.33
CA PRO A 70 5.53 -14.22 7.99
C PRO A 70 5.40 -14.20 9.52
N LEU A 71 5.44 -13.02 10.14
CA LEU A 71 5.30 -12.86 11.59
C LEU A 71 3.83 -12.81 12.02
N VAL A 72 3.01 -12.04 11.30
CA VAL A 72 1.59 -11.80 11.68
C VAL A 72 0.70 -12.98 11.31
N GLY A 73 0.99 -13.68 10.20
CA GLY A 73 0.17 -14.78 9.70
C GLY A 73 -0.01 -15.95 10.69
N PRO A 74 1.06 -16.54 11.25
CA PRO A 74 0.95 -17.61 12.24
C PRO A 74 0.21 -17.18 13.51
N VAL A 75 0.42 -15.95 13.95
CA VAL A 75 -0.22 -15.38 15.15
C VAL A 75 -1.73 -15.22 14.94
N LEU A 76 -2.17 -14.75 13.77
CA LEU A 76 -3.59 -14.68 13.42
C LEU A 76 -4.22 -16.08 13.31
N ALA A 77 -3.51 -17.03 12.68
CA ALA A 77 -3.98 -18.40 12.55
C ALA A 77 -4.09 -19.12 13.90
N ALA A 78 -3.19 -18.85 14.85
CA ALA A 78 -3.23 -19.41 16.19
C ALA A 78 -4.36 -18.84 17.05
N GLN A 79 -4.65 -17.54 16.93
CA GLN A 79 -5.68 -16.87 17.75
C GLN A 79 -7.10 -17.09 17.20
N PHE A 80 -7.29 -16.93 15.90
CA PHE A 80 -8.62 -16.90 15.28
C PHE A 80 -8.91 -18.15 14.45
N GLY A 81 -7.88 -18.95 14.13
CA GLY A 81 -7.98 -20.07 13.21
C GLY A 81 -7.67 -19.68 11.77
N TYR A 82 -7.43 -20.69 10.94
CA TYR A 82 -6.94 -20.50 9.56
C TYR A 82 -7.96 -19.82 8.65
N ALA A 83 -9.22 -20.26 8.66
CA ALA A 83 -10.27 -19.73 7.76
C ALA A 83 -10.63 -18.25 8.03
N PRO A 84 -10.97 -17.83 9.26
CA PRO A 84 -11.26 -16.42 9.53
C PRO A 84 -10.02 -15.53 9.40
N GLY A 85 -8.83 -16.02 9.77
CA GLY A 85 -7.58 -15.29 9.54
C GLY A 85 -7.31 -15.04 8.06
N LEU A 86 -7.53 -16.04 7.21
CA LEU A 86 -7.41 -15.90 5.75
C LEU A 86 -8.44 -14.91 5.19
N LEU A 87 -9.70 -15.01 5.59
CA LEU A 87 -10.74 -14.08 5.12
C LEU A 87 -10.43 -12.64 5.51
N TRP A 88 -9.95 -12.43 6.74
CA TRP A 88 -9.53 -11.10 7.20
C TRP A 88 -8.30 -10.60 6.45
N LEU A 89 -7.32 -11.47 6.17
CA LEU A 89 -6.16 -11.09 5.36
C LEU A 89 -6.60 -10.64 3.95
N LEU A 90 -7.55 -11.33 3.32
CA LEU A 90 -8.04 -10.95 1.99
C LEU A 90 -8.88 -9.67 2.03
N ALA A 91 -9.93 -9.66 2.84
CA ALA A 91 -10.88 -8.55 2.88
C ALA A 91 -10.25 -7.30 3.50
N GLY A 92 -9.62 -7.44 4.67
CA GLY A 92 -8.98 -6.37 5.43
C GLY A 92 -7.84 -5.71 4.65
N ALA A 93 -7.02 -6.48 3.93
CA ALA A 93 -6.00 -5.91 3.08
C ALA A 93 -6.60 -5.05 1.96
N VAL A 94 -7.64 -5.53 1.26
CA VAL A 94 -8.25 -4.76 0.16
C VAL A 94 -8.93 -3.49 0.66
N ILE A 95 -9.74 -3.58 1.72
CA ILE A 95 -10.58 -2.45 2.17
C ILE A 95 -9.82 -1.41 2.98
N ALA A 96 -8.84 -1.83 3.78
CA ALA A 96 -8.15 -0.97 4.74
C ALA A 96 -6.65 -0.88 4.44
N GLY A 97 -5.93 -1.99 4.39
CA GLY A 97 -4.46 -1.98 4.28
C GLY A 97 -3.96 -1.29 3.01
N CYS A 98 -4.38 -1.76 1.85
CA CYS A 98 -3.98 -1.20 0.56
C CYS A 98 -4.46 0.26 0.39
N VAL A 99 -5.64 0.60 0.90
CA VAL A 99 -6.17 1.98 0.85
C VAL A 99 -5.37 2.90 1.75
N HIS A 100 -5.02 2.45 2.96
CA HIS A 100 -4.20 3.19 3.90
C HIS A 100 -2.83 3.50 3.30
N ASP A 101 -2.11 2.48 2.81
CA ASP A 101 -0.78 2.67 2.24
C ASP A 101 -0.80 3.59 1.01
N PHE A 102 -1.82 3.44 0.16
CA PHE A 102 -1.99 4.31 -1.00
C PHE A 102 -2.30 5.76 -0.60
N THR A 103 -3.16 5.95 0.39
CA THR A 103 -3.54 7.28 0.89
C THR A 103 -2.34 7.98 1.54
N VAL A 104 -1.59 7.27 2.38
CA VAL A 104 -0.39 7.80 3.06
C VAL A 104 0.69 8.15 2.03
N LEU A 105 0.89 7.32 1.01
CA LEU A 105 1.82 7.62 -0.08
C LEU A 105 1.45 8.91 -0.81
N VAL A 106 0.17 9.06 -1.18
CA VAL A 106 -0.31 10.24 -1.90
C VAL A 106 -0.26 11.49 -1.02
N ALA A 107 -0.59 11.36 0.27
CA ALA A 107 -0.44 12.45 1.24
C ALA A 107 1.04 12.88 1.35
N SER A 108 1.96 11.93 1.48
CA SER A 108 3.40 12.21 1.52
C SER A 108 3.89 12.96 0.28
N VAL A 109 3.53 12.48 -0.91
CA VAL A 109 3.89 13.12 -2.19
C VAL A 109 3.35 14.54 -2.28
N ARG A 110 2.12 14.80 -1.80
CA ARG A 110 1.50 16.14 -1.80
C ARG A 110 2.15 17.11 -0.81
N HIS A 111 2.72 16.61 0.29
CA HIS A 111 3.43 17.41 1.29
C HIS A 111 4.94 17.44 1.06
N GLY A 112 5.39 17.28 -0.19
CA GLY A 112 6.81 17.41 -0.54
C GLY A 112 7.66 16.20 -0.14
N GLY A 113 7.08 15.01 0.03
CA GLY A 113 7.79 13.78 0.41
C GLY A 113 8.03 13.62 1.91
N ARG A 114 7.30 14.37 2.75
CA ARG A 114 7.42 14.29 4.21
C ARG A 114 6.85 13.00 4.79
N SER A 115 7.34 12.62 5.97
CA SER A 115 6.85 11.45 6.70
C SER A 115 5.42 11.67 7.22
N LEU A 116 4.67 10.58 7.41
CA LEU A 116 3.31 10.67 7.97
C LEU A 116 3.29 11.36 9.34
N ALA A 117 4.29 11.10 10.19
CA ALA A 117 4.40 11.72 11.51
C ALA A 117 4.60 13.25 11.41
N GLU A 118 5.39 13.70 10.45
CA GLU A 118 5.61 15.12 10.21
C GLU A 118 4.36 15.79 9.65
N ILE A 119 3.63 15.12 8.75
CA ILE A 119 2.34 15.59 8.24
C ILE A 119 1.31 15.70 9.37
N ALA A 120 1.21 14.68 10.22
CA ALA A 120 0.30 14.69 11.36
C ALA A 120 0.60 15.86 12.31
N ARG A 121 1.87 16.13 12.60
CA ARG A 121 2.29 17.26 13.43
C ARG A 121 1.94 18.62 12.81
N MET A 122 1.97 18.75 11.49
CA MET A 122 1.62 20.01 10.81
C MET A 122 0.12 20.26 10.76
N GLU A 123 -0.68 19.21 10.51
CA GLU A 123 -2.12 19.33 10.28
C GLU A 123 -2.94 19.25 11.58
N VAL A 124 -2.49 18.47 12.56
CA VAL A 124 -3.25 18.19 13.80
C VAL A 124 -2.69 18.94 15.02
N GLY A 125 -1.39 19.26 15.03
CA GLY A 125 -0.67 19.89 16.15
C GLY A 125 0.09 18.89 17.01
#